data_AF-A0A2T4J5P1-F1
#
_entry.id   AF-A0A2T4J5P1-F1
#
_cell.length_a   1.000
_cell.length_b   1.000
_cell.length_c   1.000
_cell.angle_alpha   90.00
_cell.angle_beta   90.00
_cell.angle_gamma   90.00
#
_symmetry.space_group_name_H-M   'P 1'
#
loop_
_entity.id
_entity.type
_entity.pdbx_description
1 polymer ?
#
loop_
_entity_poly.entity_id
_entity_poly.type
_entity_poly.pdbx_seq_one_letter_code
_entity_poly.pdbx_strand_id
1 'polypeptide(L)'
;TGEILSLVSLPDFDPNDRPQPLVGKKDDPADSPLFNRAVQGVYELGSTFKIFAVAQAMELGLVSPETMVDANAPMRWGKFRIKEF
;
A
#
# COMPACT_ATOMS: atom_id res chain seq x y z
N THR A 1 14.29 16.74 5.26
CA THR A 1 13.61 17.18 6.49
C THR A 1 12.54 16.21 6.95
N GLY A 2 11.91 15.42 6.06
CA GLY A 2 10.81 14.53 6.45
C GLY A 2 9.49 15.26 6.67
N GLU A 3 9.39 16.51 6.20
CA GLU A 3 8.22 17.36 6.36
C GLU A 3 7.07 16.89 5.46
N ILE A 4 5.87 16.91 6.02
CA ILE A 4 4.63 16.59 5.32
C ILE A 4 4.02 17.91 4.84
N LEU A 5 4.03 18.13 3.53
CA LEU A 5 3.43 19.33 2.93
C LEU A 5 1.90 19.28 2.92
N SER A 6 1.33 18.08 2.79
CA SER A 6 -0.12 17.84 2.81
C SER A 6 -0.41 16.39 3.21
N LEU A 7 -1.51 16.19 3.94
CA LEU A 7 -2.04 14.89 4.30
C LEU A 7 -3.56 14.96 4.27
N VAL A 8 -4.18 14.08 3.47
CA VAL A 8 -5.63 14.06 3.25
C VAL A 8 -6.15 12.65 3.45
N SER A 9 -7.28 12.52 4.13
CA SER A 9 -8.00 11.25 4.34
C SER A 9 -9.46 11.46 4.00
N LEU A 10 -10.01 10.64 3.09
CA LEU A 10 -11.38 10.77 2.61
C LEU A 10 -12.21 9.49 2.84
N PRO A 11 -13.52 9.59 3.12
CA PRO A 11 -14.25 10.84 3.36
C PRO A 11 -13.77 11.55 4.63
N ASP A 12 -13.78 12.88 4.61
CA ASP A 12 -13.47 13.75 5.74
C ASP A 12 -14.76 14.21 6.45
N PHE A 13 -14.61 15.11 7.42
CA PHE A 13 -15.72 15.69 8.17
C PHE A 13 -15.44 17.16 8.50
N ASP A 14 -16.47 17.97 8.69
CA ASP A 14 -16.33 19.34 9.22
C ASP A 14 -15.95 19.27 10.70
N PRO A 15 -14.78 19.81 11.12
CA PRO A 15 -14.40 19.81 12.53
C PRO A 15 -15.38 20.54 13.45
N ASN A 16 -16.16 21.49 12.93
CA ASN A 16 -17.17 22.22 13.69
C ASN A 16 -18.48 21.43 13.88
N ASP A 17 -18.71 20.40 13.05
CA ASP A 17 -19.83 19.48 13.14
C ASP A 17 -19.31 18.03 13.18
N ARG A 18 -18.60 17.71 14.25
CA ARG A 18 -17.88 16.44 14.38
C ARG A 18 -18.88 15.27 14.54
N PRO A 19 -18.83 14.25 13.66
CA PRO A 19 -19.68 13.07 13.79
C PRO A 19 -19.29 12.23 15.00
N GLN A 20 -20.26 11.49 15.54
CA GLN A 20 -20.00 10.55 16.63
C GLN A 20 -19.13 9.38 16.13
N PRO A 21 -18.16 8.91 16.93
CA PRO A 21 -17.39 7.73 16.57
C PRO A 21 -18.28 6.49 16.39
N LEU A 22 -17.95 5.64 15.41
CA LEU A 22 -18.52 4.30 15.32
C LEU A 22 -17.99 3.49 16.52
N VAL A 23 -18.89 3.08 17.41
CA VAL A 23 -18.57 2.41 18.69
C VAL A 23 -19.09 0.97 18.76
N GLY A 24 -19.73 0.45 17.71
CA GLY A 24 -20.22 -0.93 17.67
C GLY A 24 -19.07 -1.92 17.46
N LYS A 25 -19.04 -3.01 18.23
CA LYS A 25 -18.07 -4.12 18.07
C LYS A 25 -18.11 -4.81 16.70
N LYS A 26 -19.14 -4.54 15.89
CA LYS A 26 -19.32 -5.10 14.55
C LYS A 26 -19.05 -4.09 13.43
N ASP A 27 -18.78 -2.82 13.77
CA ASP A 27 -18.56 -1.78 12.79
C ASP A 27 -17.09 -1.76 12.41
N ASP A 28 -16.78 -1.65 11.11
CA ASP A 28 -15.40 -1.42 10.67
C ASP A 28 -15.04 0.04 11.00
N PRO A 29 -13.97 0.30 11.77
CA PRO A 29 -13.51 1.66 12.01
C PRO A 29 -13.30 2.45 10.72
N ALA A 30 -12.91 1.79 9.63
CA ALA A 30 -12.71 2.42 8.33
C ALA A 30 -13.99 3.03 7.74
N ASP A 31 -15.17 2.58 8.14
CA ASP A 31 -16.45 3.16 7.69
C ASP A 31 -16.70 4.55 8.29
N SER A 32 -15.95 4.93 9.33
CA SER A 32 -16.05 6.25 9.93
C SER A 32 -15.26 7.30 9.11
N PRO A 33 -15.83 8.50 8.88
CA PRO A 33 -15.05 9.63 8.36
C PRO A 33 -13.98 10.11 9.35
N LEU A 34 -14.06 9.69 10.63
CA LEU A 34 -13.02 9.97 11.63
C LEU A 34 -11.77 9.09 11.43
N PHE A 35 -11.83 8.04 10.60
CA PHE A 35 -10.71 7.14 10.38
C PHE A 35 -9.69 7.77 9.44
N ASN A 36 -8.45 7.93 9.93
CA ASN A 36 -7.37 8.48 9.14
C ASN A 36 -6.76 7.38 8.27
N ARG A 37 -7.25 7.28 7.03
CA ARG A 37 -6.81 6.31 6.02
C ARG A 37 -5.35 6.45 5.64
N ALA A 38 -4.78 7.65 5.74
CA ALA A 38 -3.39 7.91 5.35
C ALA A 38 -2.37 7.37 6.35
N VAL A 39 -2.77 7.21 7.62
CA VAL A 39 -1.85 6.81 8.71
C VAL A 39 -2.27 5.51 9.39
N GLN A 40 -3.57 5.25 9.49
CA GLN A 40 -4.13 4.08 10.18
C GLN A 40 -4.57 2.97 9.23
N GLY A 41 -4.75 3.28 7.94
CA GLY A 41 -5.17 2.32 6.94
C GLY A 41 -4.06 1.31 6.61
N VAL A 42 -4.45 0.03 6.53
CA VAL A 42 -3.56 -1.05 6.08
C VAL A 42 -4.05 -1.51 4.71
N TYR A 43 -3.15 -1.50 3.72
CA TYR A 43 -3.49 -1.80 2.33
C TYR A 43 -2.51 -2.80 1.73
N GLU A 44 -3.01 -3.61 0.80
CA GLU A 44 -2.15 -4.34 -0.12
C GLU A 44 -1.46 -3.33 -1.06
N LEU A 45 -0.14 -3.22 -0.95
CA LEU A 45 0.65 -2.23 -1.68
C LEU A 45 0.75 -2.50 -3.19
N GLY A 46 0.43 -3.71 -3.63
CA GLY A 46 0.53 -4.13 -5.03
C GLY A 46 1.91 -3.82 -5.63
N SER A 47 1.94 -3.30 -6.86
CA SER A 47 3.18 -3.01 -7.57
C SER A 47 4.06 -1.93 -6.89
N THR A 48 3.52 -1.09 -6.01
CA THR A 48 4.35 -0.11 -5.27
C THR A 48 5.36 -0.80 -4.33
N PHE A 49 5.06 -2.03 -3.89
CA PHE A 49 5.95 -2.82 -3.07
C PHE A 49 7.23 -3.27 -3.80
N LYS A 50 7.23 -3.31 -5.15
CA LYS A 50 8.37 -3.78 -5.96
C LYS A 50 9.66 -3.01 -5.68
N ILE A 51 9.56 -1.75 -5.25
CA ILE A 51 10.72 -0.92 -4.87
C ILE A 51 11.57 -1.62 -3.79
N PHE A 52 10.93 -2.19 -2.77
CA PHE A 52 11.65 -2.87 -1.69
C PHE A 52 12.34 -4.15 -2.17
N ALA A 53 11.66 -4.95 -2.99
CA ALA A 53 12.22 -6.19 -3.52
C ALA A 53 13.45 -5.92 -4.41
N VAL A 54 13.37 -4.92 -5.30
CA VAL A 54 14.50 -4.52 -6.15
C VAL A 54 15.64 -3.92 -5.32
N ALA A 55 15.34 -3.02 -4.38
CA ALA A 55 16.35 -2.43 -3.51
C ALA A 55 17.11 -3.51 -2.70
N GLN A 56 16.39 -4.50 -2.15
CA GLN A 56 17.01 -5.63 -1.45
C GLN A 56 17.89 -6.46 -2.39
N ALA A 57 17.42 -6.78 -3.59
CA ALA A 57 18.21 -7.56 -4.55
C ALA A 57 19.50 -6.84 -4.96
N MET A 58 19.45 -5.51 -5.11
CA MET A 58 20.63 -4.68 -5.39
C MET A 58 21.57 -4.60 -4.18
N GLU A 59 21.05 -4.41 -2.97
CA GLU A 59 21.84 -4.38 -1.71
C GLU A 59 22.59 -5.70 -1.49
N LEU A 60 21.96 -6.83 -1.82
CA LEU A 60 22.57 -8.16 -1.76
C LEU A 60 23.53 -8.43 -2.93
N GLY A 61 23.67 -7.52 -3.89
CA GLY A 61 24.51 -7.67 -5.07
C GLY A 61 24.02 -8.73 -6.07
N LEU A 62 22.73 -9.11 -6.00
CA LEU A 62 22.14 -10.14 -6.87
C LEU A 62 21.82 -9.60 -8.27
N VAL A 63 21.53 -8.31 -8.39
CA VAL A 63 21.15 -7.64 -9.64
C VAL A 63 21.71 -6.21 -9.68
N SER A 64 21.86 -5.67 -10.89
CA SER A 64 22.13 -4.27 -11.20
C SER A 64 21.01 -3.69 -12.09
N PRO A 65 20.95 -2.36 -12.30
CA PRO A 65 19.97 -1.76 -13.20
C PRO A 65 20.03 -2.28 -14.65
N GLU A 66 21.18 -2.80 -15.08
CA GLU A 66 21.43 -3.38 -16.42
C GLU A 66 21.13 -4.88 -16.48
N THR A 67 20.80 -5.50 -15.34
CA THR A 67 20.48 -6.93 -15.30
C THR A 67 19.17 -7.18 -16.03
N MET A 68 19.24 -7.92 -17.14
CA MET A 68 18.06 -8.35 -17.87
C MET A 68 17.39 -9.51 -17.13
N VAL A 69 16.07 -9.38 -16.94
CA VAL A 69 15.21 -10.42 -16.36
C VAL A 69 14.18 -10.87 -17.39
N ASP A 70 13.89 -12.16 -17.42
CA ASP A 70 12.79 -12.67 -18.25
C ASP A 70 11.44 -12.23 -17.64
N ALA A 71 10.71 -11.42 -18.39
CA ALA A 71 9.40 -10.90 -18.01
C ALA A 71 8.25 -11.52 -18.82
N ASN A 72 8.51 -12.62 -19.56
CA ASN A 72 7.47 -13.31 -20.31
C ASN A 72 6.42 -13.91 -19.35
N ALA A 73 5.15 -13.58 -19.61
CA ALA A 73 4.03 -14.10 -18.86
C ALA A 73 3.10 -14.96 -19.73
N PRO A 74 2.39 -15.95 -19.14
CA PRO A 74 2.35 -16.27 -17.72
C PRO A 74 3.54 -17.11 -17.26
N MET A 75 4.17 -16.69 -16.16
CA MET A 75 5.23 -17.45 -15.51
C MET A 75 4.63 -18.48 -14.53
N ARG A 76 5.22 -19.68 -14.47
CA ARG A 76 4.89 -20.67 -13.44
C ARG A 76 5.98 -20.68 -12.38
N TRP A 77 5.60 -20.43 -11.12
CA TRP A 77 6.51 -20.50 -9.98
C TRP A 77 5.96 -21.48 -8.95
N GLY A 78 6.65 -22.60 -8.76
CA GLY A 78 6.15 -23.71 -7.95
C GLY A 78 4.77 -24.19 -8.42
N LYS A 79 3.78 -24.19 -7.51
CA LYS A 79 2.38 -24.58 -7.81
C LYS A 79 1.54 -23.43 -8.40
N PHE A 80 2.06 -22.21 -8.43
CA PHE A 80 1.31 -21.02 -8.78
C PHE A 80 1.60 -20.56 -10.22
N ARG A 81 0.56 -20.04 -10.89
CA ARG A 81 0.67 -19.36 -12.18
C ARG A 81 0.56 -17.86 -11.93
N ILE A 82 1.61 -17.13 -12.27
CA ILE A 82 1.72 -15.67 -12.17
C ILE A 82 1.44 -15.08 -13.55
N LYS A 83 0.59 -14.06 -13.62
CA LYS A 83 0.15 -13.42 -14.87
C LYS A 83 0.42 -11.92 -14.78
N GLU A 84 0.60 -11.28 -15.94
CA GLU A 84 0.45 -9.83 -16.06
C GLU A 84 -1.03 -9.45 -16.11
N PHE A 85 -1.32 -8.19 -15.75
CA PHE A 85 -2.66 -7.60 -15.75
C PHE A 85 -3.10 -7.17 -17.15
#